data_AF-A0A929IYX9-F1
#
_entry.id   AF-A0A929IYX9-F1
#
_cell.length_a   1.000
_cell.length_b   1.000
_cell.length_c   1.000
_cell.angle_alpha   90.00
_cell.angle_beta   90.00
_cell.angle_gamma   90.00
#
_symmetry.space_group_name_H-M   'P 1'
#
loop_
_entity.id
_entity.type
_entity.pdbx_description
1 polymer ?
#
loop_
_entity_poly.entity_id
_entity_poly.type
_entity_poly.pdbx_seq_one_letter_code
_entity_poly.pdbx_strand_id
1 'polypeptide(L)'
;MNTKSINRINPEQFTTDKYWSQVVAILHDILGLERLIILDCKLGLNHAEEIVALNCSLKDVSEQFYQQNFTHEIVNFEFLQPIVPSEKQLLIPLFFANELQGVLLLAFKNLQLTNKIIAKHFANQISEALYHRNQFLEHSETELCKTALERRLSILENIMDDSETATILYDVFGIATQVNQSMKALAQIFGLKPQTTTALDFFTIVS
;
A
#
# COMPACT_ATOMS: atom_id res chain seq x y z
N MET A 1 -18.69 -19.22 22.40
CA MET A 1 -18.70 -18.25 21.28
C MET A 1 -17.78 -17.13 21.65
N ASN A 2 -16.61 -17.03 21.00
CA ASN A 2 -15.59 -16.04 21.33
C ASN A 2 -15.19 -15.34 20.03
N THR A 3 -15.81 -14.19 19.75
CA THR A 3 -15.52 -13.33 18.59
C THR A 3 -14.27 -12.51 18.90
N LYS A 4 -13.09 -13.12 18.73
CA LYS A 4 -11.82 -12.39 18.63
C LYS A 4 -11.64 -11.94 17.17
N SER A 5 -12.24 -10.81 16.82
CA SER A 5 -11.90 -10.11 15.58
C SER A 5 -10.61 -9.33 15.82
N ILE A 6 -9.49 -9.99 15.54
CA ILE A 6 -8.15 -9.38 15.47
C ILE A 6 -8.06 -8.78 14.07
N ASN A 7 -7.85 -7.46 13.96
CA ASN A 7 -7.55 -6.84 12.68
C ASN A 7 -6.10 -7.19 12.30
N ARG A 8 -6.00 -8.32 11.61
CA ARG A 8 -4.90 -8.75 10.74
C ARG A 8 -4.63 -7.64 9.72
N ILE A 9 -3.47 -7.64 9.03
CA ILE A 9 -3.46 -7.09 7.67
C ILE A 9 -4.57 -7.85 6.95
N ASN A 10 -5.72 -7.21 6.76
CA ASN A 10 -6.85 -7.84 6.12
C ASN A 10 -6.61 -7.63 4.63
N PRO A 11 -6.12 -8.62 3.87
CA PRO A 11 -5.83 -8.40 2.47
C PRO A 11 -7.10 -8.08 1.67
N GLU A 12 -8.28 -8.40 2.20
CA GLU A 12 -9.58 -7.92 1.68
C GLU A 12 -9.68 -6.39 1.71
N GLN A 13 -9.04 -5.70 2.66
CA GLN A 13 -9.02 -4.22 2.67
C GLN A 13 -8.34 -3.67 1.41
N PHE A 14 -7.29 -4.35 0.92
CA PHE A 14 -6.58 -3.98 -0.31
C PHE A 14 -7.36 -4.33 -1.59
N THR A 15 -8.45 -5.08 -1.50
CA THR A 15 -9.34 -5.29 -2.66
C THR A 15 -10.39 -4.19 -2.80
N THR A 16 -10.49 -3.28 -1.81
CA THR A 16 -11.52 -2.22 -1.83
C THR A 16 -11.06 -0.97 -2.60
N ASP A 17 -11.95 -0.42 -3.43
CA ASP A 17 -11.74 0.86 -4.12
C ASP A 17 -11.47 2.01 -3.13
N LYS A 18 -12.05 1.93 -1.94
CA LYS A 18 -11.90 2.92 -0.87
C LYS A 18 -10.45 3.04 -0.40
N TYR A 19 -9.72 1.93 -0.29
CA TYR A 19 -8.30 1.95 0.10
C TYR A 19 -7.47 2.65 -0.96
N TRP A 20 -7.62 2.24 -2.22
CA TRP A 20 -6.86 2.82 -3.34
C TRP A 20 -7.16 4.29 -3.57
N SER A 21 -8.42 4.71 -3.39
CA SER A 21 -8.80 6.12 -3.45
C SER A 21 -8.08 6.98 -2.39
N GLN A 22 -7.87 6.44 -1.18
CA GLN A 22 -7.11 7.14 -0.13
C GLN A 22 -5.62 7.22 -0.47
N VAL A 23 -5.04 6.13 -0.99
CA VAL A 23 -3.65 6.11 -1.46
C VAL A 23 -3.43 7.19 -2.51
N VAL A 24 -4.35 7.31 -3.48
CA VAL A 24 -4.28 8.36 -4.51
C VAL A 24 -4.37 9.76 -3.92
N ALA A 25 -5.30 10.01 -3.01
CA ALA A 25 -5.44 11.32 -2.36
C ALA A 25 -4.15 11.73 -1.63
N ILE A 26 -3.57 10.82 -0.84
CA ILE A 26 -2.33 11.06 -0.11
C ILE A 26 -1.16 11.33 -1.07
N LEU A 27 -1.02 10.53 -2.12
CA LEU A 27 0.04 10.72 -3.11
C LEU A 27 -0.12 12.04 -3.85
N HIS A 28 -1.34 12.38 -4.27
CA HIS A 28 -1.63 13.64 -4.93
C HIS A 28 -1.20 14.84 -4.09
N ASP A 29 -1.61 14.87 -2.82
CA ASP A 29 -1.35 15.98 -1.91
C ASP A 29 0.13 16.09 -1.55
N ILE A 30 0.79 14.98 -1.22
CA ILE A 30 2.19 15.00 -0.77
C ILE A 30 3.15 15.28 -1.94
N LEU A 31 2.87 14.73 -3.12
CA LEU A 31 3.78 14.80 -4.26
C LEU A 31 3.44 15.93 -5.25
N GLY A 32 2.27 16.57 -5.12
CA GLY A 32 1.84 17.64 -6.03
C GLY A 32 1.63 17.14 -7.46
N LEU A 33 0.88 16.03 -7.59
CA LEU A 33 0.71 15.31 -8.86
C LEU A 33 -0.41 15.93 -9.72
N GLU A 34 -0.19 15.99 -11.03
CA GLU A 34 -1.23 16.35 -12.02
C GLU A 34 -2.03 15.12 -12.44
N ARG A 35 -1.33 13.99 -12.66
CA ARG A 35 -1.92 12.70 -13.04
C ARG A 35 -1.22 11.56 -12.31
N LEU A 36 -1.95 10.50 -12.04
CA LEU A 36 -1.44 9.28 -11.42
C LEU A 36 -2.23 8.08 -11.90
N ILE A 37 -1.55 6.96 -12.14
CA ILE A 37 -2.22 5.66 -12.31
C ILE A 37 -1.40 4.55 -11.66
N ILE A 38 -2.08 3.69 -10.92
CA ILE A 38 -1.54 2.44 -10.39
C ILE A 38 -2.07 1.30 -11.25
N LEU A 39 -1.14 0.52 -11.79
CA LEU A 39 -1.40 -0.62 -12.64
C LEU A 39 -0.96 -1.90 -11.95
N ASP A 40 -1.77 -2.93 -12.04
CA ASP A 40 -1.46 -4.30 -11.66
C ASP A 40 -0.90 -5.04 -12.87
N CYS A 41 0.22 -5.73 -12.69
CA CYS A 41 0.88 -6.49 -13.75
C CYS A 41 0.77 -7.98 -13.43
N LYS A 42 -0.16 -8.68 -14.11
CA LYS A 42 -0.32 -10.11 -13.91
C LYS A 42 0.84 -10.89 -14.55
N LEU A 43 1.37 -11.85 -13.80
CA LEU A 43 2.45 -12.74 -14.24
C LEU A 43 2.13 -13.39 -15.60
N GLY A 44 2.98 -13.14 -16.59
CA GLY A 44 2.98 -13.84 -17.88
C GLY A 44 2.04 -13.29 -18.96
N LEU A 45 1.28 -12.23 -18.68
CA LEU A 45 0.49 -11.54 -19.68
C LEU A 45 1.01 -10.10 -19.81
N ASN A 46 1.22 -9.62 -21.04
CA ASN A 46 1.47 -8.19 -21.33
C ASN A 46 0.20 -7.34 -21.06
N HIS A 47 -0.54 -7.67 -20.01
CA HIS A 47 -1.81 -7.07 -19.67
C HIS A 47 -1.65 -6.38 -18.32
N ALA A 48 -1.76 -5.05 -18.36
CA ALA A 48 -1.86 -4.22 -17.17
C ALA A 48 -3.33 -3.96 -16.90
N GLU A 49 -3.73 -4.16 -15.65
CA GLU A 49 -5.07 -3.82 -15.17
C GLU A 49 -5.01 -2.53 -14.36
N GLU A 50 -5.97 -1.63 -14.59
CA GLU A 50 -6.07 -0.40 -13.80
C GLU A 50 -6.61 -0.74 -12.41
N ILE A 51 -5.84 -0.38 -11.39
CA ILE A 51 -6.29 -0.45 -9.99
C ILE A 51 -6.99 0.85 -9.60
N VAL A 52 -6.34 1.98 -9.90
CA VAL A 52 -6.87 3.30 -9.63
C VAL A 52 -6.13 4.35 -10.46
N ALA A 53 -6.83 5.41 -10.86
CA ALA A 53 -6.26 6.53 -11.60
C ALA A 53 -6.79 7.88 -11.10
N LEU A 54 -5.99 8.94 -11.34
CA LEU A 54 -6.29 10.34 -11.07
C LEU A 54 -5.98 11.14 -12.33
N ASN A 55 -7.00 11.84 -12.87
CA ASN A 55 -6.89 12.69 -14.06
C ASN A 55 -6.30 12.00 -15.30
N CYS A 56 -6.35 10.68 -15.35
CA CYS A 56 -6.03 9.83 -16.49
C CYS A 56 -6.74 8.48 -16.36
N SER A 57 -6.50 7.60 -17.32
CA SER A 57 -7.00 6.22 -17.36
C SER A 57 -6.01 5.30 -18.06
N LEU A 58 -6.26 3.99 -18.04
CA LEU A 58 -5.47 3.00 -18.77
C LEU A 58 -5.39 3.29 -20.27
N LYS A 59 -6.42 3.91 -20.85
CA LYS A 59 -6.45 4.29 -22.27
C LYS A 59 -5.42 5.35 -22.62
N ASP A 60 -4.97 6.10 -21.63
CA ASP A 60 -3.95 7.12 -21.77
C ASP A 60 -2.54 6.55 -21.70
N VAL A 61 -2.37 5.27 -21.31
CA VAL A 61 -1.06 4.62 -21.25
C VAL A 61 -0.57 4.31 -22.66
N SER A 62 0.64 4.77 -22.99
CA SER A 62 1.23 4.62 -24.32
C SER A 62 1.57 3.17 -24.64
N GLU A 63 1.49 2.78 -25.92
CA GLU A 63 1.84 1.42 -26.36
C GLU A 63 3.28 1.01 -26.00
N GLN A 64 4.18 2.00 -25.90
CA GLN A 64 5.58 1.80 -25.52
C GLN A 64 5.74 1.24 -24.11
N PHE A 65 4.75 1.46 -23.22
CA PHE A 65 4.69 0.85 -21.89
C PHE A 65 4.71 -0.68 -21.98
N TYR A 66 3.91 -1.27 -22.86
CA TYR A 66 3.76 -2.73 -23.00
C TYR A 66 4.98 -3.42 -23.64
N GLN A 67 5.92 -2.63 -24.14
CA GLN A 67 7.19 -3.10 -24.70
C GLN A 67 8.35 -2.94 -23.70
N GLN A 68 8.11 -2.34 -22.52
CA GLN A 68 9.16 -2.12 -21.53
C GLN A 68 9.58 -3.41 -20.83
N ASN A 69 10.89 -3.58 -20.67
CA ASN A 69 11.45 -4.55 -19.74
C ASN A 69 11.67 -3.87 -18.40
N PHE A 70 10.76 -4.12 -17.45
CA PHE A 70 10.82 -3.49 -16.13
C PHE A 70 12.01 -4.00 -15.32
N THR A 71 12.83 -3.06 -14.85
CA THR A 71 13.89 -3.27 -13.86
C THR A 71 13.51 -2.56 -12.55
N HIS A 72 14.33 -2.63 -11.51
CA HIS A 72 14.09 -1.89 -10.26
C HIS A 72 14.32 -0.37 -10.39
N GLU A 73 14.67 0.12 -11.59
CA GLU A 73 15.01 1.53 -11.82
C GLU A 73 13.79 2.39 -12.13
N ILE A 74 13.81 3.62 -11.63
CA ILE A 74 12.79 4.63 -11.95
C ILE A 74 13.11 5.23 -13.31
N VAL A 75 12.16 5.16 -14.23
CA VAL A 75 12.30 5.64 -15.60
C VAL A 75 11.64 7.01 -15.75
N ASN A 76 12.37 7.98 -16.29
CA ASN A 76 11.86 9.31 -16.60
C ASN A 76 11.48 9.35 -18.09
N PHE A 77 10.27 8.94 -18.44
CA PHE A 77 9.83 8.87 -19.83
C PHE A 77 8.32 9.08 -19.94
N GLU A 78 7.86 9.55 -21.10
CA GLU A 78 6.47 9.93 -21.34
C GLU A 78 5.62 8.69 -21.69
N PHE A 79 4.91 8.18 -20.69
CA PHE A 79 4.04 7.01 -20.81
C PHE A 79 2.55 7.34 -20.77
N LEU A 80 2.17 8.58 -20.42
CA LEU A 80 0.79 9.05 -20.39
C LEU A 80 0.50 10.03 -21.53
N GLN A 81 -0.58 9.76 -22.26
CA GLN A 81 -1.14 10.56 -23.34
C GLN A 81 -2.36 11.38 -22.84
N PRO A 82 -2.68 12.53 -23.45
CA PRO A 82 -1.76 13.27 -24.31
C PRO A 82 -0.50 13.69 -23.53
N ILE A 83 0.60 13.84 -24.26
CA ILE A 83 1.82 14.41 -23.71
C ILE A 83 1.56 15.89 -23.44
N VAL A 84 1.71 16.29 -22.19
CA VAL A 84 1.61 17.68 -21.75
C VAL A 84 3.02 18.21 -21.52
N PRO A 85 3.53 19.18 -22.31
CA PRO A 85 4.94 19.60 -22.25
C PRO A 85 5.38 20.16 -20.90
N SER A 86 4.45 20.69 -20.10
CA SER A 86 4.71 21.19 -18.75
C SER A 86 4.81 20.08 -17.70
N GLU A 87 4.43 18.85 -18.04
CA GLU A 87 4.48 17.73 -17.11
C GLU A 87 5.79 16.97 -17.21
N LYS A 88 6.29 16.52 -16.06
CA LYS A 88 7.36 15.53 -15.97
C LYS A 88 6.78 14.23 -15.47
N GLN A 89 7.05 13.15 -16.19
CA GLN A 89 6.51 11.84 -15.87
C GLN A 89 7.58 10.93 -15.27
N LEU A 90 7.16 10.13 -14.28
CA LEU A 90 7.93 9.06 -13.67
C LEU A 90 7.19 7.74 -13.79
N LEU A 91 7.90 6.71 -14.22
CA LEU A 91 7.48 5.33 -14.11
C LEU A 91 8.29 4.66 -13.00
N ILE A 92 7.58 4.11 -12.02
CA ILE A 92 8.16 3.40 -10.89
C ILE A 92 7.65 1.95 -10.90
N PRO A 93 8.51 0.98 -11.24
CA PRO A 93 8.17 -0.43 -11.16
C PRO A 93 7.97 -0.84 -9.69
N LEU A 94 6.88 -1.55 -9.41
CA LEU A 94 6.46 -1.92 -8.06
C LEU A 94 6.90 -3.35 -7.77
N PHE A 95 8.15 -3.51 -7.35
CA PHE A 95 8.69 -4.81 -6.96
C PHE A 95 8.43 -5.11 -5.48
N PHE A 96 8.00 -6.33 -5.20
CA PHE A 96 7.96 -6.90 -3.85
C PHE A 96 8.46 -8.35 -3.92
N ALA A 97 9.28 -8.76 -2.95
CA ALA A 97 9.93 -10.08 -2.95
C ALA A 97 10.66 -10.44 -4.27
N ASN A 98 11.22 -9.43 -4.96
CA ASN A 98 11.88 -9.57 -6.27
C ASN A 98 10.96 -9.97 -7.43
N GLU A 99 9.65 -9.82 -7.26
CA GLU A 99 8.62 -10.01 -8.27
C GLU A 99 7.95 -8.67 -8.61
N LEU A 100 7.70 -8.43 -9.90
CA LEU A 100 6.96 -7.24 -10.35
C LEU A 100 5.48 -7.43 -10.04
N GLN A 101 4.96 -6.63 -9.11
CA GLN A 101 3.54 -6.64 -8.74
C GLN A 101 2.72 -5.67 -9.60
N GLY A 102 3.35 -4.62 -10.13
CA GLY A 102 2.66 -3.58 -10.85
C GLY A 102 3.55 -2.42 -11.25
N VAL A 103 2.93 -1.33 -11.70
CA VAL A 103 3.64 -0.10 -12.07
C VAL A 103 2.87 1.12 -11.54
N LEU A 104 3.61 2.09 -11.02
CA LEU A 104 3.10 3.40 -10.67
C LEU A 104 3.59 4.43 -11.69
N LEU A 105 2.65 5.07 -12.39
CA LEU A 105 2.92 6.20 -13.27
C LEU A 105 2.48 7.49 -12.60
N LEU A 106 3.37 8.47 -12.58
CA LEU A 106 3.18 9.76 -11.92
C LEU A 106 3.50 10.89 -12.88
N ALA A 107 2.63 11.90 -12.98
CA ALA A 107 2.90 13.14 -13.70
C ALA A 107 2.95 14.32 -12.73
N PHE A 108 4.01 15.12 -12.81
CA PHE A 108 4.28 16.27 -11.97
C PHE A 108 4.27 17.54 -12.79
N LYS A 109 3.76 18.63 -12.23
CA LYS A 109 4.00 19.97 -12.79
C LYS A 109 5.46 20.42 -12.62
N ASN A 110 6.07 20.08 -11.49
CA ASN A 110 7.47 20.37 -11.22
C ASN A 110 8.10 19.22 -10.43
N LEU A 111 8.97 18.45 -11.08
CA LEU A 111 9.61 17.29 -10.46
C LEU A 111 10.89 17.71 -9.74
N GLN A 112 10.94 17.49 -8.42
CA GLN A 112 12.15 17.66 -7.60
C GLN A 112 12.72 16.32 -7.13
N LEU A 113 14.00 16.33 -6.70
CA LEU A 113 14.66 15.14 -6.17
C LEU A 113 13.94 14.57 -4.93
N THR A 114 13.45 15.44 -4.05
CA THR A 114 12.67 15.08 -2.86
C THR A 114 11.39 14.31 -3.24
N ASN A 115 10.67 14.74 -4.28
CA ASN A 115 9.51 14.01 -4.78
C ASN A 115 9.86 12.59 -5.22
N LYS A 116 11.00 12.41 -5.92
CA LYS A 116 11.44 11.08 -6.38
C LYS A 116 11.76 10.15 -5.21
N ILE A 117 12.37 10.66 -4.14
CA ILE A 117 12.68 9.89 -2.93
C ILE A 117 11.38 9.48 -2.22
N ILE A 118 10.46 10.43 -2.01
CA ILE A 118 9.18 10.17 -1.35
C ILE A 118 8.34 9.17 -2.18
N ALA A 119 8.26 9.37 -3.49
CA ALA A 119 7.56 8.45 -4.40
C ALA A 119 8.12 7.02 -4.33
N LYS A 120 9.44 6.87 -4.18
CA LYS A 120 10.08 5.55 -3.99
C LYS A 120 9.68 4.90 -2.66
N HIS A 121 9.54 5.66 -1.58
CA HIS A 121 9.05 5.12 -0.31
C HIS A 121 7.62 4.61 -0.42
N PHE A 122 6.74 5.38 -1.07
CA PHE A 122 5.37 4.93 -1.33
C PHE A 122 5.34 3.71 -2.26
N ALA A 123 6.18 3.67 -3.28
CA ALA A 123 6.24 2.54 -4.22
C ALA A 123 6.51 1.20 -3.51
N ASN A 124 7.40 1.17 -2.51
CA ASN A 124 7.66 -0.05 -1.72
C ASN A 124 6.43 -0.51 -0.93
N GLN A 125 5.60 0.42 -0.47
CA GLN A 125 4.41 0.13 0.35
C GLN A 125 3.24 -0.29 -0.53
N ILE A 126 3.11 0.36 -1.69
CA ILE A 126 2.15 -0.01 -2.72
C ILE A 126 2.48 -1.40 -3.28
N SER A 127 3.76 -1.73 -3.49
CA SER A 127 4.15 -3.05 -4.00
C SER A 127 3.80 -4.16 -3.02
N GLU A 128 4.01 -3.96 -1.72
CA GLU A 128 3.58 -4.90 -0.67
C GLU A 128 2.05 -5.03 -0.61
N ALA A 129 1.31 -3.92 -0.70
CA ALA A 129 -0.15 -3.96 -0.72
C ALA A 129 -0.71 -4.68 -1.96
N LEU A 130 -0.11 -4.46 -3.14
CA LEU A 130 -0.46 -5.19 -4.37
C LEU A 130 -0.16 -6.67 -4.26
N TYR A 131 1.00 -7.04 -3.69
CA TYR A 131 1.33 -8.45 -3.42
C TYR A 131 0.25 -9.11 -2.56
N HIS A 132 -0.14 -8.50 -1.43
CA HIS A 132 -1.17 -9.05 -0.56
C HIS A 132 -2.55 -9.11 -1.21
N ARG A 133 -2.92 -8.09 -2.00
CA ARG A 133 -4.15 -8.08 -2.80
C ARG A 133 -4.16 -9.25 -3.78
N ASN A 134 -3.08 -9.41 -4.56
CA ASN A 134 -2.98 -10.42 -5.61
C ASN A 134 -2.97 -11.83 -5.01
N GLN A 135 -2.19 -12.04 -3.95
CA GLN A 135 -2.20 -13.28 -3.18
C GLN A 135 -3.60 -13.63 -2.67
N PHE A 136 -4.37 -12.66 -2.18
CA PHE A 136 -5.74 -12.90 -1.71
C PHE A 136 -6.72 -13.19 -2.85
N LEU A 137 -6.60 -12.49 -3.98
CA LEU A 137 -7.43 -12.76 -5.15
C LEU A 137 -7.14 -14.16 -5.73
N GLU A 138 -5.86 -14.54 -5.83
CA GLU A 138 -5.41 -15.87 -6.32
C GLU A 138 -5.71 -17.01 -5.33
N HIS A 139 -5.43 -16.80 -4.03
CA HIS A 139 -5.61 -17.82 -2.99
C HIS A 139 -6.99 -17.79 -2.33
N SER A 140 -7.90 -16.96 -2.82
CA SER A 140 -9.34 -17.17 -2.55
C SER A 140 -9.81 -18.56 -3.01
N GLU A 141 -8.99 -19.28 -3.81
CA GLU A 141 -9.21 -20.67 -4.21
C GLU A 141 -8.38 -21.73 -3.44
N THR A 142 -7.40 -21.39 -2.58
CA THR A 142 -6.52 -22.38 -1.90
C THR A 142 -6.29 -22.17 -0.39
N GLU A 143 -7.10 -22.86 0.42
CA GLU A 143 -7.16 -22.80 1.90
C GLU A 143 -5.88 -23.22 2.67
N LEU A 144 -5.01 -24.03 2.07
CA LEU A 144 -3.87 -24.65 2.78
C LEU A 144 -2.74 -23.66 3.10
N CYS A 145 -2.43 -22.74 2.17
CA CYS A 145 -1.34 -21.77 2.34
C CYS A 145 -1.72 -20.69 3.37
N LYS A 146 -2.99 -20.25 3.32
CA LYS A 146 -3.61 -19.35 4.30
C LYS A 146 -3.50 -19.89 5.73
N THR A 147 -3.83 -21.16 5.93
CA THR A 147 -3.79 -21.79 7.26
C THR A 147 -2.37 -21.84 7.86
N ALA A 148 -1.34 -22.08 7.04
CA ALA A 148 0.05 -22.15 7.52
C ALA A 148 0.60 -20.76 7.91
N LEU A 149 0.28 -19.73 7.13
CA LEU A 149 0.61 -18.34 7.44
C LEU A 149 -0.13 -17.86 8.69
N GLU A 150 -1.44 -18.15 8.81
CA GLU A 150 -2.24 -17.83 10.00
C GLU A 150 -1.65 -18.43 11.28
N ARG A 151 -1.13 -19.66 11.22
CA ARG A 151 -0.46 -20.28 12.37
C ARG A 151 0.81 -19.54 12.80
N ARG A 152 1.66 -19.13 11.84
CA ARG A 152 2.90 -18.40 12.17
C ARG A 152 2.62 -16.99 12.69
N LEU A 153 1.63 -16.31 12.12
CA LEU A 153 1.13 -15.02 12.60
C LEU A 153 0.58 -15.13 14.02
N SER A 154 -0.23 -16.15 14.30
CA SER A 154 -0.76 -16.38 15.66
C SER A 154 0.34 -16.59 16.71
N ILE A 155 1.45 -17.23 16.34
CA ILE A 155 2.59 -17.38 17.25
C ILE A 155 3.22 -16.02 17.58
N LEU A 156 3.41 -15.16 16.57
CA LEU A 156 3.97 -13.82 16.77
C LEU A 156 3.01 -12.91 17.57
N GLU A 157 1.70 -13.05 17.34
CA GLU A 157 0.68 -12.37 18.13
C GLU A 157 0.76 -12.75 19.60
N ASN A 158 0.86 -14.05 19.90
CA ASN A 158 1.01 -14.53 21.27
C ASN A 158 2.28 -13.97 21.93
N ILE A 159 3.41 -13.96 21.22
CA ILE A 159 4.66 -13.39 21.75
C ILE A 159 4.51 -11.90 22.07
N MET A 160 3.79 -11.14 21.23
CA MET A 160 3.57 -9.71 21.50
C MET A 160 2.56 -9.47 22.62
N ASP A 161 1.49 -10.28 22.70
CA ASP A 161 0.50 -10.23 23.77
C ASP A 161 1.09 -10.62 25.12
N ASP A 162 2.06 -11.54 25.15
CA ASP A 162 2.82 -11.94 26.34
C ASP A 162 3.84 -10.87 26.80
N SER A 163 4.07 -9.81 26.01
CA SER A 163 4.94 -8.71 26.38
C SER A 163 4.30 -7.79 27.42
N GLU A 164 5.01 -7.56 28.52
CA GLU A 164 4.61 -6.60 29.57
C GLU A 164 4.63 -5.14 29.09
N THR A 165 5.37 -4.85 28.02
CA THR A 165 5.48 -3.48 27.47
C THR A 165 4.27 -3.15 26.60
N ALA A 166 3.52 -2.11 26.97
CA ALA A 166 2.42 -1.60 26.16
C ALA A 166 2.90 -1.12 24.79
N THR A 167 2.45 -1.79 23.72
CA THR A 167 2.95 -1.58 22.36
C THR A 167 1.80 -1.45 21.37
N ILE A 168 1.90 -0.47 20.47
CA ILE A 168 1.08 -0.36 19.26
C ILE A 168 2.03 -0.40 18.06
N LEU A 169 1.74 -1.27 17.10
CA LEU A 169 2.37 -1.27 15.79
C LEU A 169 1.47 -0.47 14.84
N TYR A 170 2.06 0.44 14.07
CA TYR A 170 1.38 1.22 13.04
C TYR A 170 1.96 0.85 11.67
N ASP A 171 1.12 0.86 10.64
CA ASP A 171 1.63 0.96 9.27
C ASP A 171 2.13 2.38 8.98
N VAL A 172 2.75 2.56 7.80
CA VAL A 172 3.23 3.87 7.34
C VAL A 172 2.11 4.87 7.06
N PHE A 173 0.87 4.39 6.93
CA PHE A 173 -0.32 5.20 6.72
C PHE A 173 -0.96 5.62 8.06
N GLY A 174 -0.31 5.29 9.18
CA GLY A 174 -0.73 5.67 10.52
C GLY A 174 -1.88 4.83 11.08
N ILE A 175 -2.22 3.71 10.44
CA ILE A 175 -3.25 2.79 10.90
C ILE A 175 -2.62 1.80 11.87
N ALA A 176 -3.22 1.63 13.06
CA ALA A 176 -2.77 0.64 14.03
C ALA A 176 -2.96 -0.78 13.48
N THR A 177 -1.85 -1.49 13.25
CA THR A 177 -1.82 -2.86 12.72
C THR A 177 -1.79 -3.92 13.82
N GLN A 178 -1.25 -3.60 15.01
CA GLN A 178 -1.28 -4.51 16.16
C GLN A 178 -1.31 -3.74 17.47
N VAL A 179 -2.09 -4.22 18.44
CA VAL A 179 -2.17 -3.66 19.80
C VAL A 179 -2.08 -4.82 20.78
N ASN A 180 -1.05 -4.84 21.62
CA ASN A 180 -0.86 -5.93 22.55
C ASN A 180 -1.79 -5.85 23.78
N GLN A 181 -1.91 -6.94 24.53
CA GLN A 181 -2.78 -7.03 25.71
C GLN A 181 -2.48 -5.95 26.76
N SER A 182 -1.20 -5.68 27.03
CA SER A 182 -0.77 -4.64 27.96
C SER A 182 -1.27 -3.25 27.55
N MET A 183 -1.21 -2.92 26.25
CA MET A 183 -1.78 -1.67 25.72
C MET A 183 -3.31 -1.66 25.71
N LYS A 184 -3.98 -2.80 25.45
CA LYS A 184 -5.44 -2.90 25.55
C LYS A 184 -5.93 -2.60 26.97
N ALA A 185 -5.23 -3.13 27.98
CA ALA A 185 -5.53 -2.87 29.38
C ALA A 185 -5.37 -1.39 29.74
N LEU A 186 -4.26 -0.75 29.31
CA LEU A 186 -4.06 0.68 29.49
C LEU A 186 -5.12 1.51 28.75
N ALA A 187 -5.43 1.17 27.51
CA ALA A 187 -6.42 1.88 26.72
C ALA A 187 -7.81 1.84 27.38
N GLN A 188 -8.19 0.73 28.01
CA GLN A 188 -9.44 0.64 28.78
C GLN A 188 -9.43 1.55 30.01
N ILE A 189 -8.31 1.61 30.73
CA ILE A 189 -8.16 2.49 31.90
C ILE A 189 -8.31 3.97 31.52
N PHE A 190 -7.76 4.35 30.37
CA PHE A 190 -7.74 5.75 29.90
C PHE A 190 -8.83 6.09 28.87
N GLY A 191 -9.75 5.16 28.57
CA GLY A 191 -10.83 5.37 27.60
C GLY A 191 -10.36 5.56 26.15
N LEU A 192 -9.15 5.11 25.83
CA LEU A 192 -8.53 5.24 24.51
C LEU A 192 -9.08 4.19 23.53
N LYS A 193 -9.10 4.53 22.25
CA LYS A 193 -9.46 3.61 21.16
C LYS A 193 -8.29 3.47 20.18
N PRO A 194 -7.23 2.72 20.54
CA PRO A 194 -6.00 2.63 19.75
C PRO A 194 -6.21 2.19 18.29
N GLN A 195 -7.28 1.43 18.03
CA GLN A 195 -7.59 0.88 16.70
C GLN A 195 -8.20 1.91 15.74
N THR A 196 -8.61 3.08 16.23
CA THR A 196 -9.26 4.14 15.43
C THR A 196 -8.48 5.44 15.45
N THR A 197 -7.33 5.45 16.10
CA THR A 197 -6.54 6.65 16.42
C THR A 197 -5.23 6.53 15.66
N THR A 198 -4.86 7.57 14.90
CA THR A 198 -3.55 7.56 14.22
C THR A 198 -2.42 7.66 15.26
N ALA A 199 -1.20 7.28 14.89
CA ALA A 199 -0.04 7.43 15.80
C ALA A 199 0.11 8.88 16.32
N LEU A 200 -0.16 9.85 15.45
CA LEU A 200 -0.12 11.28 15.79
C LEU A 200 -1.21 11.65 16.80
N ASP A 201 -2.45 11.24 16.55
CA ASP A 201 -3.55 11.47 17.48
C ASP A 201 -3.28 10.82 18.85
N PHE A 202 -2.68 9.63 18.85
CA PHE A 202 -2.34 8.92 20.08
C PHE A 202 -1.33 9.68 20.94
N PHE A 203 -0.28 10.27 20.34
CA PHE A 203 0.67 11.13 21.05
C PHE A 203 0.00 12.37 21.63
N THR A 204 -0.95 12.98 20.93
CA THR A 204 -1.65 14.17 21.44
C THR A 204 -2.57 13.90 22.64
N ILE A 205 -3.03 12.66 22.82
CA ILE A 205 -3.91 12.29 23.94
C ILE A 205 -3.09 11.90 25.19
N VAL A 206 -1.86 11.42 25.01
CA VAL A 206 -1.01 10.89 26.08
C VAL A 206 0.07 11.90 26.54
N SER A 207 0.25 13.01 25.82
CA SER A 207 1.13 14.13 26.21
C SER A 207 0.41 15.13 27.12
#